data_AF-A0A0D7WVE8-F1
#
_entry.id   AF-A0A0D7WVE8-F1
#
_cell.length_a   1.000
_cell.length_b   1.000
_cell.length_c   1.000
_cell.angle_alpha   90.00
_cell.angle_beta   90.00
_cell.angle_gamma   90.00
#
_symmetry.space_group_name_H-M   'P 1'
#
loop_
_entity.id
_entity.type
_entity.pdbx_description
1 polymer ?
#
loop_
_entity_poly.entity_id
_entity_poly.type
_entity_poly.pdbx_seq_one_letter_code
_entity_poly.pdbx_strand_id
1 'polypeptide(L)'
;MRKSIKTIKHMVDQTKVYAKLPTELLPFYVYVNDNGHSLMGIANSVMSAELSKNSEPWELESAIPVKYVLEHEYQIRDGYLFIDVPYNLTFGIDVDDKYLEF
;
A
#
# COMPACT_ATOMS: atom_id res chain seq x y z
N MET A 1 -14.06 2.00 2.10
CA MET A 1 -12.86 1.47 2.80
C MET A 1 -12.53 0.11 2.22
N ARG A 2 -11.26 -0.14 1.87
CA ARG A 2 -10.78 -1.41 1.29
C ARG A 2 -10.90 -2.57 2.30
N LYS A 3 -10.98 -3.81 1.80
CA LYS A 3 -11.18 -5.00 2.65
C LYS A 3 -9.98 -5.24 3.57
N SER A 4 -8.75 -5.06 3.06
CA SER A 4 -7.47 -5.09 3.79
C SER A 4 -7.44 -4.15 5.01
N ILE A 5 -8.09 -2.99 4.92
CA ILE A 5 -8.09 -1.98 6.00
C ILE A 5 -9.05 -2.37 7.15
N LYS A 6 -10.06 -3.21 6.90
CA LYS A 6 -11.12 -3.47 7.90
C LYS A 6 -10.58 -4.09 9.19
N THR A 7 -9.55 -4.93 9.10
CA THR A 7 -8.90 -5.58 10.25
C THR A 7 -8.06 -4.61 11.07
N ILE A 8 -7.41 -3.65 10.41
CA ILE A 8 -6.55 -2.61 11.01
C ILE A 8 -7.25 -1.26 11.20
N LYS A 9 -8.59 -1.21 11.11
CA LYS A 9 -9.36 0.07 11.14
C LYS A 9 -9.05 0.97 12.35
N HIS A 10 -8.62 0.38 13.46
CA HIS A 10 -8.30 1.08 14.70
C HIS A 10 -6.92 1.77 14.66
N MET A 11 -6.10 1.42 13.67
CA MET A 11 -4.79 2.03 13.40
C MET A 11 -4.86 3.11 12.32
N VAL A 12 -6.04 3.41 11.79
CA VAL A 12 -6.19 4.34 10.65
C VAL A 12 -6.78 5.66 11.09
N ASP A 13 -6.18 6.76 10.62
CA ASP A 13 -6.71 8.12 10.77
C ASP A 13 -7.35 8.59 9.46
N GLN A 14 -8.66 8.85 9.49
CA GLN A 14 -9.40 9.33 8.31
C GLN A 14 -9.40 10.85 8.17
N THR A 15 -8.91 11.58 9.17
CA THR A 15 -8.83 13.05 9.16
C THR A 15 -7.61 13.55 8.38
N LYS A 16 -6.61 12.68 8.21
CA LYS A 16 -5.37 12.97 7.48
C LYS A 16 -5.60 12.93 5.98
N VAL A 17 -5.07 13.93 5.29
CA VAL A 17 -5.15 14.06 3.83
C VAL A 17 -3.76 14.25 3.23
N TYR A 18 -3.55 13.77 2.01
CA TYR A 18 -2.32 13.98 1.25
C TYR A 18 -2.58 14.97 0.11
N ALA A 19 -2.14 16.22 0.27
CA ALA A 19 -2.60 17.36 -0.53
C ALA A 19 -2.36 17.26 -2.05
N LYS A 20 -1.35 16.48 -2.48
CA LYS A 20 -0.97 16.36 -3.90
C LYS A 20 -1.16 14.95 -4.44
N LEU A 21 -2.07 14.18 -3.86
CA LEU A 21 -2.29 12.82 -4.32
C LEU A 21 -3.09 12.84 -5.64
N PRO A 22 -2.59 12.18 -6.70
CA PRO A 22 -3.36 11.99 -7.94
C PRO A 22 -4.72 11.34 -7.70
N THR A 23 -5.73 11.77 -8.46
CA THR A 23 -7.13 11.36 -8.26
C THR A 23 -7.31 9.85 -8.37
N GLU A 24 -6.59 9.21 -9.28
CA GLU A 24 -6.59 7.76 -9.49
C GLU A 24 -6.04 6.97 -8.29
N LEU A 25 -5.25 7.61 -7.42
CA LEU A 25 -4.68 7.00 -6.22
C LEU A 25 -5.54 7.20 -4.97
N LEU A 26 -6.52 8.11 -4.99
CA LEU A 26 -7.43 8.36 -3.86
C LEU A 26 -8.11 7.09 -3.31
N PRO A 27 -8.56 6.11 -4.12
CA PRO A 27 -9.20 4.88 -3.61
C PRO A 27 -8.27 3.96 -2.81
N PHE A 28 -6.94 4.16 -2.90
CA PHE A 28 -5.93 3.35 -2.24
C PHE A 28 -5.38 4.03 -0.98
N TYR A 29 -5.62 5.32 -0.83
CA TYR A 29 -5.06 6.11 0.27
C TYR A 29 -5.57 5.70 1.64
N VAL A 30 -4.62 5.65 2.56
CA VAL A 30 -4.85 5.42 3.98
C VAL A 30 -3.74 6.12 4.77
N TYR A 31 -4.09 6.74 5.89
CA TYR A 31 -3.09 7.11 6.89
C TYR A 31 -3.11 6.04 7.97
N VAL A 32 -2.00 5.33 8.15
CA VAL A 32 -1.83 4.32 9.20
C VAL A 32 -0.94 4.91 10.27
N ASN A 33 -1.35 4.90 11.54
CA ASN A 33 -0.62 5.58 12.63
C ASN A 33 0.86 5.20 12.72
N ASP A 34 1.19 3.94 12.40
CA ASP A 34 2.56 3.42 12.49
C ASP A 34 3.36 3.56 11.17
N ASN A 35 2.70 3.80 10.03
CA ASN A 35 3.33 3.88 8.70
C ASN A 35 3.15 5.25 8.01
N GLY A 36 2.36 6.16 8.59
CA GLY A 36 2.04 7.46 8.03
C GLY A 36 1.17 7.40 6.78
N HIS A 37 1.40 8.34 5.86
CA HIS A 37 0.72 8.48 4.58
C HIS A 37 1.08 7.32 3.64
N SER A 38 0.11 6.44 3.40
CA SER A 38 0.30 5.21 2.63
C SER A 38 -0.77 5.01 1.55
N LEU A 39 -0.46 4.17 0.58
CA LEU A 39 -1.38 3.59 -0.37
C LEU A 39 -1.41 2.08 -0.15
N MET A 40 -2.61 1.51 -0.07
CA MET A 40 -2.76 0.06 -0.06
C MET A 40 -2.45 -0.48 -1.45
N GLY A 41 -1.36 -1.24 -1.56
CA GLY A 41 -0.92 -1.83 -2.82
C GLY A 41 -0.22 -3.17 -2.62
N ILE A 42 0.06 -3.85 -3.72
CA ILE A 42 0.62 -5.19 -3.75
C ILE A 42 2.01 -5.09 -4.38
N ALA A 43 3.03 -5.56 -3.65
CA ALA A 43 4.37 -5.68 -4.20
C ALA A 43 4.39 -6.75 -5.31
N ASN A 44 4.99 -6.45 -6.46
CA ASN A 44 5.08 -7.39 -7.59
C ASN A 44 5.74 -8.73 -7.22
N SER A 45 6.71 -8.68 -6.29
CA SER A 45 7.39 -9.85 -5.73
C SER A 45 6.44 -10.77 -4.95
N VAL A 46 5.51 -10.20 -4.18
CA VAL A 46 4.49 -10.95 -3.41
C VAL A 46 3.49 -11.62 -4.33
N MET A 47 3.05 -10.92 -5.37
CA MET A 47 2.10 -11.46 -6.33
C MET A 47 2.63 -12.73 -7.01
N SER A 48 3.92 -12.74 -7.35
CA SER A 48 4.57 -13.88 -8.00
C SER A 48 4.70 -15.10 -7.08
N ALA A 49 4.87 -14.87 -5.77
CA ALA A 49 4.98 -15.94 -4.78
C ALA A 49 3.60 -16.51 -4.35
N GLU A 50 2.61 -15.65 -4.13
CA GLU A 50 1.36 -16.01 -3.45
C GLU A 50 0.20 -16.39 -4.38
N LEU A 51 0.23 -16.00 -5.67
CA LEU A 51 -0.73 -16.54 -6.65
C LEU A 51 -0.66 -18.07 -6.78
N SER A 52 0.47 -18.68 -6.42
CA SER A 52 0.61 -20.15 -6.36
C SER A 52 -0.27 -20.81 -5.28
N LYS A 53 -0.84 -20.04 -4.34
CA LYS A 53 -1.56 -20.53 -3.16
C LYS A 53 -3.05 -20.20 -3.12
N ASN A 54 -3.64 -19.70 -4.21
CA ASN A 54 -5.05 -19.27 -4.27
C ASN A 54 -5.42 -18.15 -3.26
N SER A 55 -4.48 -17.28 -2.91
CA SER A 55 -4.77 -16.10 -2.08
C SER A 55 -5.59 -15.06 -2.86
N GLU A 56 -6.49 -14.38 -2.17
CA GLU A 56 -7.23 -13.27 -2.77
C GLU A 56 -6.35 -12.00 -2.81
N PRO A 57 -6.41 -11.16 -3.85
CA PRO A 57 -5.49 -10.03 -3.96
C PRO A 57 -5.55 -9.03 -2.80
N TRP A 58 -6.73 -8.85 -2.18
CA TRP A 58 -6.88 -7.98 -1.01
C TRP A 58 -6.12 -8.48 0.24
N GLU A 59 -5.77 -9.76 0.30
CA GLU A 59 -4.96 -10.36 1.38
C GLU A 59 -3.47 -10.03 1.22
N LEU A 60 -3.07 -9.59 0.02
CA LEU A 60 -1.69 -9.28 -0.32
C LEU A 60 -1.38 -7.78 -0.23
N GLU A 61 -2.38 -6.94 0.03
CA GLU A 61 -2.18 -5.50 0.13
C GLU A 61 -1.37 -5.14 1.39
N SER A 62 -0.36 -4.31 1.19
CA SER A 62 0.46 -3.70 2.23
C SER A 62 0.37 -2.19 2.14
N ALA A 63 0.62 -1.52 3.27
CA ALA A 63 0.71 -0.06 3.32
C ALA A 63 2.06 0.37 2.72
N ILE A 64 2.02 0.96 1.52
CA ILE A 64 3.20 1.44 0.79
C ILE A 64 3.26 2.96 0.91
N PRO A 65 4.38 3.58 1.31
CA PRO A 65 4.43 5.03 1.48
C PRO A 65 4.08 5.79 0.20
N VAL A 66 3.24 6.83 0.32
CA VAL A 66 2.76 7.62 -0.84
C VAL A 66 3.93 8.14 -1.66
N LYS A 67 4.94 8.72 -1.00
CA LYS A 67 6.14 9.26 -1.66
C LYS A 67 6.87 8.23 -2.51
N TYR A 68 6.96 6.98 -2.03
CA TYR A 68 7.57 5.90 -2.82
C TYR A 68 6.77 5.65 -4.10
N VAL A 69 5.45 5.53 -3.99
CA VAL A 69 4.57 5.28 -5.15
C VAL A 69 4.65 6.41 -6.19
N LEU A 70 4.75 7.66 -5.75
CA LEU A 70 4.83 8.81 -6.68
C LEU A 70 6.18 8.92 -7.40
N GLU A 71 7.24 8.32 -6.87
CA GLU A 71 8.58 8.34 -7.48
C GLU A 71 8.83 7.13 -8.41
N HIS A 72 7.93 6.15 -8.45
CA HIS A 72 8.13 4.89 -9.16
C HIS A 72 6.96 4.57 -10.08
N GLU A 73 7.22 3.71 -11.07
CA GLU A 73 6.16 3.21 -11.94
C GLU A 73 5.26 2.22 -11.18
N TYR A 74 3.96 2.45 -11.26
CA TYR A 74 2.94 1.58 -10.70
C TYR A 74 1.88 1.25 -11.75
N GLN A 75 1.11 0.20 -11.50
CA GLN A 75 0.01 -0.22 -12.35
C GLN A 75 -1.25 -0.38 -11.52
N ILE A 76 -2.36 0.15 -12.02
CA ILE A 76 -3.68 -0.12 -11.47
C ILE A 76 -4.38 -1.10 -12.41
N ARG A 77 -4.70 -2.30 -11.93
CA ARG A 77 -5.48 -3.30 -12.67
C ARG A 77 -6.43 -4.02 -11.72
N ASP A 78 -7.63 -4.32 -12.21
CA ASP A 78 -8.67 -5.03 -11.45
C ASP A 78 -8.99 -4.42 -10.07
N GLY A 79 -8.82 -3.10 -9.93
CA GLY A 79 -9.05 -2.37 -8.67
C GLY A 79 -7.93 -2.46 -7.63
N TYR A 80 -6.76 -2.98 -7.99
CA TYR A 80 -5.57 -3.10 -7.13
C TYR A 80 -4.40 -2.30 -7.70
N LEU A 81 -3.60 -1.73 -6.79
CA LEU A 81 -2.36 -1.02 -7.09
C LEU A 81 -1.19 -2.01 -7.01
N PHE A 82 -0.40 -2.11 -8.06
CA PHE A 82 0.78 -2.97 -8.17
C PHE A 82 2.02 -2.11 -8.39
N ILE A 83 3.10 -2.43 -7.71
CA ILE A 83 4.35 -1.68 -7.78
C ILE A 83 5.54 -2.57 -7.46
N ASP A 84 6.68 -2.26 -8.07
CA ASP A 84 7.95 -2.86 -7.67
C ASP A 84 8.49 -2.11 -6.44
N VAL A 85 8.26 -2.69 -5.27
CA VAL A 85 8.68 -2.16 -3.98
C VAL A 85 9.41 -3.28 -3.22
N PRO A 86 10.55 -2.98 -2.57
CA PRO A 86 11.23 -3.98 -1.77
C PRO A 86 10.29 -4.54 -0.70
N TYR A 87 10.26 -5.86 -0.61
CA TYR A 87 9.39 -6.59 0.30
C TYR A 87 10.18 -7.66 1.02
N ASN A 88 10.11 -7.64 2.34
CA ASN A 88 10.66 -8.64 3.24
C ASN A 88 9.52 -9.51 3.78
N LEU A 89 9.62 -10.84 3.65
CA LEU A 89 8.57 -11.76 4.12
C LEU A 89 8.31 -11.68 5.64
N THR A 90 9.27 -11.19 6.41
CA THR A 90 9.16 -11.06 7.88
C THR A 90 8.65 -9.67 8.28
N PHE A 91 9.08 -8.62 7.57
CA PHE A 91 8.85 -7.23 7.98
C PHE A 91 7.91 -6.43 7.07
N GLY A 92 7.52 -6.95 5.91
CA GLY A 92 6.68 -6.27 4.94
C GLY A 92 7.47 -5.33 4.03
N ILE A 93 6.94 -4.12 3.80
CA ILE A 93 7.57 -3.11 2.93
C ILE A 93 8.87 -2.61 3.56
N ASP A 94 9.97 -2.72 2.83
CA ASP A 94 11.34 -2.44 3.31
C ASP A 94 11.97 -1.30 2.50
N VAL A 95 11.60 -0.06 2.83
CA VAL A 95 12.06 1.14 2.13
C VAL A 95 12.77 2.09 3.08
N ASP A 96 13.66 2.92 2.53
CA ASP A 96 14.36 3.95 3.31
C ASP A 96 13.38 4.86 4.07
N ASP A 97 13.74 5.26 5.30
CA ASP A 97 12.95 6.17 6.15
C ASP A 97 12.60 7.50 5.46
N LYS A 98 13.37 7.92 4.46
CA LYS A 98 13.10 9.13 3.65
C LYS A 98 11.76 9.11 2.93
N TYR A 99 11.14 7.93 2.78
CA TYR A 99 9.84 7.73 2.17
C TYR A 99 8.67 7.84 3.17
N LEU A 100 8.94 7.78 4.48
CA LEU A 100 7.92 7.84 5.51
C LEU A 100 7.51 9.29 5.81
N GLU A 101 6.21 9.55 5.85
CA GLU A 101 5.62 10.88 6.10
C GLU A 101 4.40 10.75 7.03
N PHE A 102 4.34 11.51 8.14
CA PHE A 102 3.33 11.42 9.22
C PHE A 102 2.54 12.73 9.42
#